data_AF-A0AAN0T9Q5-F1
#
_entry.id   AF-A0AAN0T9Q5-F1
#
_cell.length_a   1.000
_cell.length_b   1.000
_cell.length_c   1.000
_cell.angle_alpha   90.00
_cell.angle_beta   90.00
_cell.angle_gamma   90.00
#
_symmetry.space_group_name_H-M   'P 1'
#
loop_
_entity.id
_entity.type
_entity.pdbx_description
1 polymer ?
#
loop_
_entity_poly.entity_id
_entity_poly.type
_entity_poly.pdbx_seq_one_letter_code
_entity_poly.pdbx_strand_id
1 'polypeptide(L)' 'MAEAKQKAKKYKLKDPSTQYAEGSFTLSGKQEKELPEQPSHQLLRRIKAGFIVEAK' A
#
# COMPACT_ATOMS: atom_id res chain seq x y z
N MET A 1 -5.04 24.64 16.06
CA MET A 1 -4.20 23.43 16.14
C MET A 1 -3.93 22.99 14.72
N ALA A 2 -2.67 22.96 14.30
CA ALA A 2 -2.31 22.58 12.94
C ALA A 2 -2.64 21.10 12.73
N GLU A 3 -3.68 20.82 11.94
CA GLU A 3 -3.93 19.51 11.38
C GLU A 3 -2.73 19.18 10.50
N ALA A 4 -1.77 18.44 11.06
CA ALA A 4 -0.79 17.74 10.29
C ALA A 4 -1.61 16.86 9.33
N LYS A 5 -1.72 17.28 8.07
CA LYS A 5 -2.11 16.44 6.95
C LYS A 5 -1.26 15.19 7.08
N GLN A 6 -1.81 14.17 7.73
CA GLN A 6 -1.25 12.84 7.74
C GLN A 6 -1.19 12.52 6.27
N LYS A 7 0.01 12.60 5.69
CA LYS A 7 0.22 12.25 4.29
C LYS A 7 -0.37 10.87 4.18
N ALA A 8 -1.54 10.79 3.54
CA ALA A 8 -2.05 9.67 2.80
C ALA A 8 -0.86 8.80 2.40
N LYS A 9 -0.49 7.82 3.24
CA LYS A 9 0.71 7.02 3.01
C LYS A 9 0.32 6.15 1.84
N LYS A 10 0.72 6.56 0.66
CA LYS A 10 0.52 5.79 -0.56
C LYS A 10 1.50 4.65 -0.52
N TYR A 11 1.05 3.50 -0.96
CA TYR A 11 1.84 2.30 -1.08
C TYR A 11 1.77 1.84 -2.52
N LYS A 12 2.89 1.34 -2.99
CA LYS A 12 3.05 0.76 -4.31
C LYS A 12 3.69 -0.60 -4.20
N LEU A 13 3.57 -1.39 -5.24
CA LEU A 13 4.35 -2.61 -5.32
C LEU A 13 5.83 -2.25 -5.48
N LYS A 14 6.68 -2.98 -4.76
CA LYS A 14 8.13 -2.89 -4.95
C LYS A 14 8.49 -3.25 -6.40
N ASP A 15 7.78 -4.24 -6.93
CA ASP A 15 8.03 -4.78 -8.24
C ASP A 15 6.82 -4.55 -9.16
N PRO A 16 6.92 -3.70 -10.19
CA PRO A 16 5.81 -3.41 -11.10
C PRO A 16 5.49 -4.59 -12.04
N SER A 17 6.29 -5.65 -12.04
CA SER A 17 5.93 -6.90 -12.71
C SER A 17 5.00 -7.77 -11.84
N THR A 18 4.77 -7.37 -10.59
CA THR A 18 3.85 -8.07 -9.69
C THR A 18 2.49 -7.39 -9.63
N GLN A 19 1.49 -8.16 -9.23
CA GLN A 19 0.16 -7.69 -8.92
C GLN A 19 -0.23 -8.18 -7.53
N TYR A 20 -0.88 -7.32 -6.76
CA TYR A 20 -1.43 -7.63 -5.46
C TYR A 20 -2.92 -7.30 -5.47
N ALA A 21 -3.76 -8.28 -5.23
CA ALA A 21 -5.20 -8.10 -5.07
C ALA A 21 -5.61 -8.77 -3.76
N GLU A 22 -6.29 -8.03 -2.90
CA GLU A 22 -6.79 -8.57 -1.64
C GLU A 22 -8.11 -7.89 -1.26
N GLY A 23 -9.21 -8.63 -1.38
CA GLY A 23 -10.56 -8.10 -1.18
C GLY A 23 -10.82 -6.88 -2.06
N SER A 24 -11.08 -5.73 -1.42
CA SER A 24 -11.31 -4.44 -2.08
C SER A 24 -10.03 -3.66 -2.41
N PHE A 25 -8.86 -4.17 -2.04
CA PHE A 25 -7.58 -3.50 -2.22
C PHE A 25 -6.71 -4.18 -3.28
N THR A 26 -6.56 -3.51 -4.42
CA THR A 26 -5.78 -4.01 -5.56
C THR A 26 -4.74 -2.99 -5.97
N LEU A 27 -3.47 -3.41 -6.01
CA LEU A 27 -2.32 -2.72 -6.56
C LEU A 27 -1.78 -3.56 -7.73
N SER A 28 -1.59 -2.96 -8.90
CA SER A 28 -0.97 -3.64 -10.03
C SER A 28 0.01 -2.72 -10.73
N GLY A 29 1.13 -3.26 -11.20
CA GLY A 29 2.09 -2.46 -11.94
C GLY A 29 2.70 -1.35 -11.10
N LYS A 30 2.62 -0.12 -11.62
CA LYS A 30 3.10 1.11 -10.96
C LYS A 30 1.98 1.86 -10.22
N GLN A 31 0.85 1.21 -9.93
CA GLN A 31 -0.22 1.85 -9.18
C GLN A 31 0.23 2.18 -7.75
N GLU A 32 -0.20 3.35 -7.29
CA GLU A 32 0.05 3.85 -5.94
C GLU A 32 -1.32 4.07 -5.29
N LYS A 33 -1.60 3.34 -4.23
CA LYS A 33 -2.84 3.48 -3.47
C LYS A 33 -2.54 3.58 -1.98
N GLU A 34 -3.38 4.34 -1.30
CA GLU A 34 -3.34 4.43 0.15
C GLU A 34 -3.80 3.11 0.77
N LEU A 35 -3.17 2.70 1.87
CA LEU A 35 -3.70 1.56 2.60
C LEU A 35 -5.12 1.87 3.09
N PRO A 36 -6.04 0.90 2.99
CA PRO A 36 -7.32 1.04 3.66
C PRO A 36 -7.08 1.18 5.17
N GLU A 37 -8.00 1.84 5.89
CA GLU A 37 -7.91 2.04 7.35
C GLU A 37 -7.73 0.72 8.12
N GLN A 38 -8.29 -0.36 7.59
CA GLN A 38 -8.11 -1.72 8.11
C GLN A 38 -7.38 -2.58 7.06
N PRO A 39 -6.04 -2.51 6.99
CA PRO A 39 -5.29 -3.39 6.12
C PRO A 39 -5.33 -4.80 6.70
N SER A 40 -5.63 -5.78 5.87
CA SER A 40 -5.64 -7.18 6.30
C SER A 40 -4.24 -7.66 6.69
N HIS A 41 -4.21 -8.75 7.46
CA HIS A 41 -2.97 -9.39 7.89
C HIS A 41 -2.05 -9.78 6.72
N GLN A 42 -2.59 -10.16 5.56
CA GLN A 42 -1.80 -10.48 4.38
C GLN A 42 -1.15 -9.23 3.78
N LEU A 43 -1.90 -8.14 3.64
CA LEU A 43 -1.40 -6.84 3.18
C LEU A 43 -0.27 -6.34 4.08
N LEU A 44 -0.47 -6.36 5.40
CA LEU A 44 0.57 -6.01 6.38
C LEU A 44 1.82 -6.91 6.28
N ARG A 45 1.63 -8.22 6.10
CA ARG A 45 2.75 -9.15 5.88
C ARG A 45 3.51 -8.83 4.60
N ARG A 46 2.82 -8.49 3.51
CA ARG A 46 3.45 -8.14 2.23
C ARG A 46 4.20 -6.82 2.30
N ILE A 47 3.69 -5.84 3.04
CA ILE A 47 4.41 -4.61 3.32
C ILE A 47 5.67 -4.91 4.15
N LYS A 48 5.54 -5.69 5.24
CA LYS A 48 6.69 -6.10 6.07
C LYS A 48 7.72 -6.93 5.32
N ALA A 49 7.27 -7.77 4.39
CA ALA A 49 8.15 -8.57 3.53
C ALA A 49 8.85 -7.73 2.45
N GLY A 50 8.49 -6.45 2.30
CA GLY A 50 9.02 -5.56 1.26
C GLY A 50 8.45 -5.83 -0.13
N PHE A 51 7.31 -6.51 -0.25
CA PHE A 51 6.59 -6.68 -1.51
C PHE A 51 5.82 -5.40 -1.88
N ILE A 52 5.31 -4.70 -0.87
CA ILE A 52 4.63 -3.41 -0.98
C ILE A 52 5.44 -2.39 -0.19
N VAL A 53 5.73 -1.24 -0.79
CA VAL A 53 6.57 -0.19 -0.22
C VAL A 53 5.83 1.14 -0.22
N GLU A 54 6.15 2.01 0.73
CA GLU A 54 5.63 3.38 0.72
C GLU A 54 6.08 4.09 -0.56
N ALA A 55 5.10 4.56 -1.33
CA ALA A 55 5.29 5.47 -2.43
C ALA A 55 5.66 6.84 -1.83
N LYS A 56 6.94 7.20 -1.95
CA LYS A 56 7.52 8.40 -1.37
C LYS A 56 7.32 9.61 -2.28
#